data_AF-A0A3D0RAP3-F1
#
_entry.id   AF-A0A3D0RAP3-F1
#
_cell.length_a   1.000
_cell.length_b   1.000
_cell.length_c   1.000
_cell.angle_alpha   90.00
_cell.angle_beta   90.00
_cell.angle_gamma   90.00
#
_symmetry.space_group_name_H-M   'P 1'
#
loop_
_entity.id
_entity.type
_entity.pdbx_description
1 polymer ?
#
loop_
_entity_poly.entity_id
_entity_poly.type
_entity_poly.pdbx_seq_one_letter_code
_entity_poly.pdbx_strand_id
1 'polypeptide(L)'
;LLVGGNPFTTTSIYALIHYLERQWGVFFCMGGTGKLVAELHNLLHRAGVNVELGVDIEQIEQQGQLVTGAVATDGRRFTARRVICNGDPPTVYRQMMPQERRRKKALPDS
;
A
#
# COMPACT_ATOMS: atom_id res chain seq x y z
N LEU A 1 -8.62 9.23 17.26
CA LEU A 1 -9.64 8.20 16.93
C LEU A 1 -9.01 7.28 15.89
N LEU A 2 -9.02 5.96 16.10
CA LEU A 2 -8.56 4.92 15.14
C LEU A 2 -9.38 4.88 13.83
N VAL A 3 -10.16 5.94 13.62
CA VAL A 3 -11.19 6.13 12.63
C VAL A 3 -11.07 7.59 12.25
N GLY A 4 -10.64 7.88 11.02
CA GLY A 4 -10.56 9.24 10.50
C GLY A 4 -11.93 9.85 10.17
N GLY A 5 -12.93 9.70 11.05
CA GLY A 5 -14.32 10.09 10.83
C GLY A 5 -14.96 10.78 12.04
N ASN A 6 -16.10 11.46 11.81
CA ASN A 6 -16.84 12.15 12.87
C ASN A 6 -17.55 11.10 13.77
N PRO A 7 -17.27 11.08 15.09
CA PRO A 7 -17.82 10.07 16.00
C PRO A 7 -19.34 10.01 16.08
N PHE A 8 -20.06 11.07 15.67
CA PHE A 8 -21.53 11.11 15.66
C PHE A 8 -22.17 10.61 14.37
N THR A 9 -21.41 10.52 13.27
CA THR A 9 -21.90 10.04 11.96
C THR A 9 -21.27 8.70 11.57
N THR A 10 -20.45 8.16 12.45
CA THR A 10 -19.69 6.93 12.24
C THR A 10 -20.59 5.73 12.55
N THR A 11 -20.57 4.70 11.69
CA THR A 11 -21.51 3.57 11.75
C THR A 11 -21.37 2.76 13.06
N SER A 12 -22.41 2.02 13.46
CA SER A 12 -22.39 1.24 14.71
C SER A 12 -21.33 0.14 14.76
N ILE A 13 -20.70 -0.19 13.63
CA ILE A 13 -19.61 -1.18 13.53
C ILE A 13 -18.42 -0.83 14.44
N TYR A 14 -18.19 0.45 14.76
CA TYR A 14 -17.08 0.84 15.62
C TYR A 14 -17.26 0.48 17.09
N ALA A 15 -18.49 0.16 17.53
CA ALA A 15 -18.72 -0.45 18.84
C ALA A 15 -18.04 -1.83 18.96
N LEU A 16 -17.75 -2.49 17.83
CA LEU A 16 -17.00 -3.74 17.79
C LEU A 16 -15.56 -3.56 18.29
N ILE A 17 -14.94 -2.39 18.12
CA ILE A 17 -13.57 -2.15 18.57
C ILE A 17 -13.44 -2.38 20.08
N HIS A 18 -14.34 -1.80 20.86
CA HIS A 18 -14.35 -1.99 22.32
C HIS A 18 -14.62 -3.44 22.73
N TYR A 19 -15.40 -4.17 21.94
CA TYR A 19 -15.59 -5.61 22.16
C TYR A 19 -14.32 -6.40 21.86
N LEU A 20 -13.65 -6.13 20.74
CA LEU A 20 -12.40 -6.79 20.34
C LEU A 20 -11.30 -6.54 21.40
N GLU A 21 -11.17 -5.29 21.88
CA GLU A 21 -10.22 -4.90 22.92
C GLU A 21 -10.47 -5.64 24.24
N ARG A 22 -11.74 -5.84 24.62
CA ARG A 22 -12.11 -6.58 25.85
C ARG A 22 -11.88 -8.08 25.73
N GLN A 23 -12.18 -8.67 24.57
CA GLN A 23 -12.10 -10.12 24.39
C GLN A 23 -10.68 -10.61 24.14
N TRP A 24 -9.89 -9.91 23.32
CA TRP A 24 -8.56 -10.36 22.91
C TRP A 24 -7.41 -9.50 23.43
N GLY A 25 -7.72 -8.36 24.05
CA GLY A 25 -6.72 -7.47 24.63
C GLY A 25 -6.07 -6.53 23.61
N VAL A 26 -5.21 -5.65 24.12
CA VAL A 26 -4.42 -4.70 23.33
C VAL A 26 -2.96 -4.97 23.61
N PHE A 27 -2.18 -5.16 22.55
CA PHE A 27 -0.76 -5.49 22.65
C PHE A 27 0.09 -4.34 22.15
N PHE A 28 1.22 -4.13 22.83
CA PHE A 28 2.24 -3.20 22.41
C PHE A 28 3.52 -3.95 22.09
N CYS A 29 4.12 -3.64 20.94
CA CYS A 29 5.39 -4.23 20.57
C CYS A 29 6.50 -3.70 21.50
N MET A 30 7.23 -4.60 22.15
CA MET A 30 8.38 -4.20 22.97
C MET A 30 9.42 -3.52 22.09
N GLY A 31 9.73 -2.24 22.35
CA GLY A 31 10.58 -1.41 21.48
C GLY A 31 9.80 -0.58 20.44
N GLY A 32 8.47 -0.62 20.48
CA GLY A 32 7.58 0.19 19.66
C GLY A 32 7.51 -0.24 18.19
N THR A 33 6.79 0.55 17.39
CA THR A 33 6.55 0.27 15.97
C THR A 33 7.83 0.23 15.14
N GLY A 34 8.83 1.05 15.47
CA GLY A 34 10.12 1.06 14.78
C GLY A 34 10.82 -0.30 14.85
N LYS A 35 10.81 -0.95 16.02
CA LYS A 35 11.38 -2.29 16.18
C LYS A 35 10.59 -3.33 15.40
N LEU A 36 9.26 -3.25 15.38
CA LEU A 36 8.42 -4.13 14.56
C LEU A 36 8.80 -4.05 13.08
N VAL A 37 8.96 -2.84 12.54
CA VAL A 37 9.36 -2.63 11.14
C VAL A 37 10.76 -3.19 10.88
N ALA A 38 11.72 -2.95 11.79
CA ALA A 38 13.07 -3.49 11.67
C ALA A 38 13.09 -5.03 11.66
N GLU A 39 12.31 -5.69 12.51
CA GLU A 39 12.23 -7.16 12.54
C GLU A 39 11.56 -7.74 11.29
N LEU A 40 10.57 -7.06 10.72
CA LEU A 40 9.98 -7.44 9.44
C LEU A 40 10.99 -7.29 8.29
N HIS A 41 11.78 -6.21 8.27
CA HIS A 41 12.85 -6.03 7.30
C HIS A 41 13.92 -7.13 7.43
N ASN A 42 14.32 -7.48 8.64
CA ASN A 42 15.25 -8.59 8.90
C ASN A 42 14.66 -9.94 8.43
N LEU A 43 13.35 -10.16 8.61
CA LEU A 43 12.67 -11.35 8.12
C LEU A 43 12.70 -11.43 6.59
N LEU A 44 12.46 -10.32 5.89
CA LEU A 44 12.56 -10.25 4.42
C LEU A 44 13.96 -10.63 3.94
N HIS A 45 15.01 -10.09 4.58
CA HIS A 45 16.39 -10.47 4.27
C HIS A 45 16.68 -11.95 4.49
N ARG A 46 16.23 -12.54 5.62
CA ARG A 46 16.38 -13.98 5.87
C ARG A 46 15.61 -14.84 4.87
N ALA A 47 14.50 -14.33 4.33
CA ALA A 47 13.72 -14.98 3.29
C ALA A 47 14.32 -14.81 1.87
N GLY A 48 15.45 -14.10 1.74
CA GLY A 48 16.10 -13.86 0.45
C GLY A 48 15.40 -12.80 -0.43
N VAL A 49 14.55 -11.96 0.17
CA VAL A 49 13.92 -10.84 -0.54
C VAL A 49 14.93 -9.70 -0.69
N ASN A 50 15.12 -9.20 -1.92
CA ASN A 50 15.90 -7.99 -2.14
C ASN A 50 15.03 -6.76 -1.84
N VAL A 51 15.53 -5.88 -0.96
CA VAL A 51 14.83 -4.66 -0.54
C VAL A 51 15.66 -3.45 -0.97
N GLU A 52 15.14 -2.70 -1.92
CA GLU A 52 15.74 -1.47 -2.41
C GLU A 52 15.07 -0.26 -1.74
N LEU A 53 15.85 0.56 -1.05
CA LEU A 53 15.39 1.77 -0.38
C LEU A 53 15.88 3.02 -1.13
N GLY A 54 15.18 4.15 -0.94
CA GLY A 54 15.52 5.40 -1.64
C GLY A 54 15.31 5.31 -3.16
N VAL A 55 14.36 4.47 -3.59
CA VAL A 55 14.03 4.25 -5.00
C VAL A 55 12.58 4.64 -5.24
N ASP A 56 12.39 5.72 -5.97
CA ASP A 56 11.06 6.17 -6.37
C ASP A 56 10.71 5.59 -7.73
N ILE A 57 9.61 4.83 -7.80
CA ILE A 57 9.12 4.28 -9.05
C ILE A 57 8.35 5.37 -9.81
N GLU A 58 8.79 5.68 -11.03
CA GLU A 58 8.15 6.66 -11.90
C GLU A 58 6.99 6.04 -12.67
N GLN A 59 7.21 4.86 -13.27
CA GLN A 59 6.24 4.25 -14.17
C GLN A 59 6.25 2.73 -14.05
N ILE A 60 5.06 2.13 -14.12
CA ILE A 60 4.87 0.68 -14.29
C ILE A 60 4.71 0.40 -15.78
N GLU A 61 5.50 -0.55 -16.27
CA GLU A 61 5.52 -0.94 -17.67
C GLU A 61 4.59 -2.13 -17.91
N GLN A 62 3.88 -2.08 -19.03
CA GLN A 62 3.01 -3.15 -19.46
C GLN A 62 3.03 -3.28 -20.98
N GLN A 63 2.78 -4.50 -21.47
CA GLN A 63 2.47 -4.79 -22.86
C GLN A 63 1.03 -5.31 -22.93
N GLY A 64 0.12 -4.50 -23.48
CA GLY A 64 -1.31 -4.80 -23.56
C GLY A 64 -1.99 -4.92 -22.20
N GLN A 65 -2.19 -6.15 -21.72
CA GLN A 65 -2.77 -6.43 -20.39
C GLN A 65 -1.77 -7.02 -19.40
N LEU A 66 -0.52 -7.28 -19.82
CA LEU A 66 0.49 -7.90 -18.97
C LEU A 66 1.50 -6.87 -18.50
N VAL A 67 1.74 -6.83 -17.19
CA VAL A 67 2.83 -6.06 -16.60
C VAL A 67 4.16 -6.72 -16.96
N THR A 68 5.13 -5.90 -17.37
CA THR A 68 6.48 -6.34 -17.72
C THR A 68 7.52 -5.85 -16.71
N GLY A 69 7.20 -4.81 -15.93
CA GLY A 69 8.13 -4.28 -14.94
C GLY A 69 7.76 -2.90 -14.44
N ALA A 70 8.76 -2.19 -13.91
CA ALA A 70 8.66 -0.81 -13.48
C ALA A 70 10.00 -0.08 -13.71
N VAL A 71 9.94 1.23 -13.89
CA VAL A 71 11.07 2.13 -14.08
C VAL A 71 11.09 3.12 -12.93
N ALA A 72 12.26 3.28 -12.31
CA ALA A 72 12.51 4.28 -11.29
C ALA A 72 12.89 5.63 -11.89
N THR A 73 12.72 6.69 -11.11
CA THR A 73 13.06 8.07 -11.48
C THR A 73 14.55 8.27 -11.80
N ASP A 74 15.42 7.38 -11.29
CA ASP A 74 16.84 7.34 -11.59
C ASP A 74 17.20 6.53 -12.86
N GLY A 75 16.19 6.05 -13.59
CA GLY A 75 16.34 5.26 -14.81
C GLY A 75 16.56 3.77 -14.59
N ARG A 76 16.67 3.27 -13.36
CA ARG A 76 16.76 1.82 -13.10
C ARG A 76 15.47 1.13 -13.52
N ARG A 77 15.61 -0.05 -14.14
CA ARG A 77 14.48 -0.86 -14.62
C ARG A 77 14.39 -2.18 -13.87
N PHE A 78 13.21 -2.46 -13.34
CA PHE A 78 12.90 -3.68 -12.59
C PHE A 78 11.95 -4.55 -13.42
N THR A 79 12.43 -5.70 -13.88
CA THR A 79 11.59 -6.63 -14.66
C THR A 79 10.76 -7.50 -13.73
N ALA A 80 9.45 -7.53 -13.90
CA ALA A 80 8.54 -8.31 -13.07
C ALA A 80 7.29 -8.72 -13.83
N ARG A 81 6.83 -9.96 -13.61
CA ARG A 81 5.57 -10.48 -14.19
C ARG A 81 4.34 -10.04 -13.42
N ARG A 82 4.54 -9.56 -12.18
CA ARG A 82 3.51 -9.08 -11.26
C ARG A 82 4.08 -7.91 -10.48
N VAL A 83 3.27 -6.87 -10.31
CA VAL A 83 3.59 -5.71 -9.49
C VAL A 83 2.48 -5.54 -8.47
N ILE A 84 2.86 -5.39 -7.20
CA ILE A 84 1.93 -5.14 -6.09
C ILE A 84 2.27 -3.74 -5.57
N CYS A 85 1.30 -2.83 -5.63
CA CYS A 85 1.46 -1.46 -5.15
C CYS A 85 0.75 -1.32 -3.80
N ASN A 86 1.49 -0.89 -2.78
CA ASN A 86 0.93 -0.50 -1.49
C ASN A 86 0.70 1.03 -1.40
N GLY A 87 0.88 1.75 -2.51
CA GLY A 87 0.58 3.18 -2.63
C GLY A 87 -0.92 3.45 -2.76
N ASP A 88 -1.33 4.71 -2.61
CA ASP A 88 -2.73 5.06 -2.73
C ASP A 88 -3.23 4.85 -4.19
N PRO A 89 -4.40 4.19 -4.39
CA PRO A 89 -4.84 3.85 -5.73
C PRO A 89 -4.97 5.06 -6.68
N PRO A 90 -5.58 6.20 -6.28
CA PRO A 90 -5.71 7.36 -7.15
C PRO A 90 -4.37 7.88 -7.68
N THR A 91 -3.34 7.96 -6.85
CA THR A 91 -2.00 8.40 -7.23
C THR A 91 -1.33 7.38 -8.15
N VAL A 92 -1.39 6.08 -7.80
CA VAL A 92 -0.80 5.01 -8.62
C VAL A 92 -1.42 5.02 -10.03
N TYR A 93 -2.74 5.11 -10.16
CA TYR A 93 -3.41 5.15 -11.46
C TYR A 93 -3.14 6.43 -12.25
N ARG A 94 -2.90 7.56 -11.57
CA ARG A 94 -2.69 8.85 -12.22
C ARG A 94 -1.25 9.05 -12.69
N GLN A 95 -0.28 8.65 -11.86
CA GLN A 95 1.12 8.99 -12.03
C GLN A 95 1.95 7.83 -12.57
N MET A 96 1.65 6.60 -12.16
CA MET A 96 2.53 5.44 -12.42
C MET A 96 2.00 4.51 -13.52
N MET A 97 0.71 4.60 -13.87
CA MET A 97 0.10 3.78 -14.92
C MET A 97 0.22 4.43 -16.31
N PRO A 98 0.41 3.64 -17.39
CA PRO A 98 0.39 4.16 -18.75
C PRO A 98 -0.95 4.83 -19.09
N GLN A 99 -0.89 6.03 -19.69
CA GLN A 99 -2.06 6.88 -19.91
C GLN A 99 -3.14 6.27 -20.82
N GLU A 100 -2.81 5.25 -21.63
CA GLU A 100 -3.73 4.56 -22.54
C GLU A 100 -4.92 3.90 -21.82
N ARG A 101 -4.81 3.65 -20.50
CA ARG A 101 -5.89 3.12 -19.66
C ARG A 101 -6.52 4.18 -18.75
N ARG A 102 -6.65 5.44 -19.20
CA ARG A 102 -7.64 6.35 -18.61
C ARG A 102 -9.04 5.86 -18.97
N ARG A 103 -9.51 4.82 -18.27
CA ARG A 103 -10.93 4.45 -18.27
C ARG A 103 -11.67 5.65 -17.68
N LYS A 104 -12.24 6.50 -18.54
CA LYS A 104 -13.27 7.46 -18.12
C LYS A 104 -14.39 6.63 -17.51
N LYS A 105 -14.51 6.60 -16.19
CA LYS A 105 -15.78 6.25 -15.55
C LYS A 105 -16.17 7.34 -14.58
N ALA A 106 -17.21 8.04 -15.02
CA ALA A 106 -18.31 8.63 -14.26
C ALA A 106 -18.12 8.54 -12.75
N LEU A 107 -17.63 9.64 -12.18
CA LEU A 107 -18.06 9.99 -10.84
C LEU A 107 -19.59 10.17 -10.92
N PRO A 108 -20.39 9.59 -10.02
CA PRO A 108 -21.79 9.96 -9.93
C PRO A 108 -21.84 11.45 -9.60
N ASP A 109 -22.63 12.20 -10.37
CA ASP A 109 -22.96 13.58 -10.01
C ASP A 109 -23.58 13.56 -8.61
N SER A 110 -23.04 14.41 -7.75
CA SER A 110 -23.54 14.63 -6.38
C SER A 110 -24.83 15.44 -6.41
#